data_AF-A0A1B6NXG1-F1
#
_entry.id   AF-A0A1B6NXG1-F1
#
_cell.length_a   1.000
_cell.length_b   1.000
_cell.length_c   1.000
_cell.angle_alpha   90.00
_cell.angle_beta   90.00
_cell.angle_gamma   90.00
#
_symmetry.space_group_name_H-M   'P 1'
#
loop_
_entity.id
_entity.type
_entity.pdbx_description
1 polymer ?
#
loop_
_entity_poly.entity_id
_entity_poly.type
_entity_poly.pdbx_seq_one_letter_code
_entity_poly.pdbx_strand_id
1 'polypeptide(L)'
;DWIYTYLRSFYVDESRPFGVNNTVFPEVGMPHVLQPLQGTPTRTYEEQMVDGEMVKRYVGIKSDGTGAMSPDEYDQAVADIVNFLEYTGEPSKLESHKIGKWVLIFIAVLFVFVYLLKKEYWREVH
;
A
#
# COMPACT_ATOMS: atom_id res chain seq x y z
N ASP A 1 1.07 -1.58 2.40
CA ASP A 1 1.53 -0.38 1.64
C ASP A 1 0.47 0.27 0.77
N TRP A 2 -0.18 -0.42 -0.18
CA TRP A 2 -1.10 0.24 -1.12
C TRP A 2 -2.24 1.04 -0.44
N ILE A 3 -2.89 0.47 0.59
CA ILE A 3 -3.98 1.14 1.31
C ILE A 3 -3.48 2.42 2.00
N TYR A 4 -2.30 2.36 2.62
CA TYR A 4 -1.66 3.50 3.26
C TYR A 4 -1.39 4.63 2.26
N THR A 5 -0.82 4.31 1.10
CA THR A 5 -0.59 5.28 0.04
C THR A 5 -1.92 5.83 -0.48
N TYR A 6 -2.92 4.98 -0.71
CA TYR A 6 -4.25 5.39 -1.18
C TYR A 6 -4.88 6.42 -0.23
N LEU A 7 -4.92 6.15 1.08
CA LEU A 7 -5.52 7.06 2.07
C LEU A 7 -4.83 8.43 2.16
N ARG A 8 -3.52 8.51 1.86
CA ARG A 8 -2.74 9.76 1.89
C ARG A 8 -2.64 10.49 0.54
N SER A 9 -3.21 9.91 -0.52
CA SER A 9 -3.05 10.40 -1.89
C SER A 9 -4.27 11.16 -2.43
N PHE A 10 -5.22 11.49 -1.56
CA PHE A 10 -6.35 12.33 -1.91
C PHE A 10 -5.93 13.78 -2.10
N TYR A 11 -6.49 14.45 -3.10
CA TYR A 11 -6.30 15.87 -3.35
C TYR A 11 -7.60 16.49 -3.89
N VAL A 12 -7.78 17.79 -3.69
CA VAL A 12 -8.94 18.54 -4.23
C VAL A 12 -8.96 18.51 -5.76
N ASP A 13 -10.13 18.19 -6.31
CA ASP A 13 -10.42 18.16 -7.74
C ASP A 13 -11.90 18.46 -7.95
N GLU A 14 -12.22 19.71 -8.24
CA GLU A 14 -13.61 20.20 -8.42
C GLU A 14 -14.31 19.58 -9.62
N SER A 15 -13.56 18.94 -10.55
CA SER A 15 -14.16 18.24 -11.69
C SER A 15 -14.84 16.93 -11.29
N ARG A 16 -14.55 16.41 -10.08
CA ARG A 16 -15.09 15.15 -9.58
C ARG A 16 -16.39 15.38 -8.79
N PRO A 17 -17.33 14.42 -8.80
CA PRO A 17 -18.59 14.54 -8.06
C PRO A 17 -18.44 14.82 -6.55
N PHE A 18 -17.35 14.33 -5.95
CA PHE A 18 -17.05 14.53 -4.53
C PHE A 18 -15.99 15.61 -4.26
N GLY A 19 -15.60 16.39 -5.27
CA GLY A 19 -14.63 17.48 -5.14
C GLY A 19 -13.20 17.03 -4.83
N VAL A 20 -12.92 15.73 -4.89
CA VAL A 20 -11.60 15.15 -4.62
C VAL A 20 -11.27 14.04 -5.61
N ASN A 21 -9.99 13.80 -5.79
CA ASN A 21 -9.44 12.72 -6.62
C ASN A 21 -8.22 12.11 -5.93
N ASN A 22 -7.64 11.04 -6.49
CA ASN A 22 -6.53 10.30 -5.89
C ASN A 22 -5.43 10.01 -6.91
N THR A 23 -4.16 10.11 -6.51
CA THR A 23 -3.02 9.89 -7.43
C THR A 23 -2.74 8.41 -7.72
N VAL A 24 -3.10 7.51 -6.81
CA VAL A 24 -2.92 6.05 -6.97
C VAL A 24 -4.13 5.41 -7.63
N PHE A 25 -5.33 5.91 -7.36
CA PHE A 25 -6.58 5.43 -7.95
C PHE A 25 -7.37 6.60 -8.55
N PRO A 26 -7.07 6.97 -9.80
CA PRO A 26 -7.72 8.10 -10.46
C PRO A 26 -9.23 7.89 -10.57
N GLU A 27 -9.95 9.01 -10.62
CA GLU A 27 -11.40 9.02 -10.81
C GLU A 27 -12.18 8.33 -9.68
N VAL A 28 -11.64 8.39 -8.47
CA VAL A 28 -12.24 7.80 -7.28
C VAL A 28 -13.72 8.20 -7.13
N GLY A 29 -14.56 7.20 -6.87
CA GLY A 29 -16.02 7.33 -6.74
C GLY A 29 -16.49 7.52 -5.30
N MET A 30 -15.65 8.07 -4.41
CA MET A 30 -15.98 8.28 -3.01
C MET A 30 -15.35 9.57 -2.47
N PRO A 31 -15.95 10.23 -1.46
CA PRO A 31 -15.34 11.39 -0.80
C PRO A 31 -14.12 10.99 0.04
N HIS A 32 -13.28 11.97 0.38
CA HIS A 32 -12.16 11.75 1.29
C HIS A 32 -12.65 11.70 2.74
N VAL A 33 -12.83 10.49 3.26
CA VAL A 33 -13.37 10.25 4.61
C VAL A 33 -12.47 10.75 5.74
N LEU A 34 -11.16 10.89 5.52
CA LEU A 34 -10.22 11.37 6.53
C LEU A 34 -9.89 12.87 6.40
N GLN A 35 -10.54 13.58 5.47
CA GLN A 35 -10.34 15.03 5.29
C GLN A 35 -10.57 15.82 6.60
N PRO A 36 -11.57 15.53 7.45
CA PRO A 36 -11.74 16.26 8.71
C PRO A 36 -10.55 16.11 9.68
N LEU A 37 -9.73 15.08 9.52
CA LEU A 37 -8.58 14.83 10.39
C LEU A 37 -7.35 15.60 9.94
N GLN A 38 -7.03 15.62 8.64
CA GLN A 38 -5.83 16.30 8.13
C GLN A 38 -6.08 17.73 7.62
N GLY A 39 -7.33 18.08 7.29
CA GLY A 39 -7.67 19.28 6.54
C GLY A 39 -7.81 19.00 5.03
N THR A 40 -7.79 20.05 4.22
CA THR A 40 -8.03 19.95 2.77
C THR A 40 -6.71 19.70 2.02
N PRO A 41 -6.50 18.52 1.41
CA PRO A 41 -5.27 18.22 0.70
C PRO A 41 -5.25 18.83 -0.71
N THR A 42 -4.15 19.46 -1.09
CA THR A 42 -3.95 20.04 -2.42
C THR A 42 -2.63 19.60 -3.04
N ARG A 43 -2.58 19.54 -4.37
CA ARG A 43 -1.33 19.31 -5.11
C ARG A 43 -0.47 20.57 -4.98
N THR A 44 0.67 20.44 -4.32
CA THR A 44 1.59 21.55 -4.08
C THR A 44 2.70 21.58 -5.13
N TYR A 45 3.04 22.79 -5.57
CA TYR A 45 4.13 23.08 -6.48
C TYR A 45 5.05 24.12 -5.85
N GLU A 46 6.35 23.90 -5.93
CA GLU A 46 7.36 24.86 -5.47
C GLU A 46 8.11 25.40 -6.69
N GLU A 47 8.49 26.67 -6.63
CA GLU A 47 9.30 27.31 -7.67
C GLU A 47 10.76 26.94 -7.47
N GLN A 48 11.40 26.38 -8.50
CA GLN A 48 12.82 26.04 -8.49
C GLN A 48 13.49 26.67 -9.71
N MET A 49 14.67 27.25 -9.52
CA MET A 49 15.54 27.64 -10.63
C MET A 49 16.11 26.37 -11.26
N VAL A 50 15.75 26.12 -12.50
CA VAL A 50 16.33 25.06 -13.34
C VAL A 50 16.90 25.77 -14.57
N ASP A 51 18.21 25.66 -14.76
CA ASP A 51 18.92 26.23 -15.92
C ASP A 51 18.69 27.74 -16.16
N GLY A 52 18.48 28.50 -15.07
CA GLY A 52 18.26 29.96 -15.13
C GLY A 52 16.80 30.38 -15.29
N GLU A 53 15.86 29.44 -15.46
CA GLU A 53 14.43 29.70 -15.51
C GLU A 53 13.72 29.26 -14.23
N MET A 54 12.73 30.04 -13.79
CA MET A 54 11.87 29.69 -12.66
C MET A 54 10.79 28.72 -13.14
N VAL A 55 10.88 27.45 -12.71
CA VAL A 55 9.93 26.40 -13.10
C VAL A 55 9.16 25.91 -11.87
N LYS A 56 7.84 25.78 -12.00
CA LYS A 56 6.97 25.17 -10.97
C LYS A 56 7.13 23.65 -11.00
N ARG A 57 7.77 23.08 -9.98
CA ARG A 57 7.93 21.64 -9.82
C ARG A 57 6.91 21.10 -8.83
N TYR A 58 6.25 20.00 -9.18
CA TYR A 58 5.38 19.28 -8.26
C TYR A 58 6.18 18.72 -7.09
N VAL A 59 5.75 19.00 -5.87
CA VAL A 59 6.44 18.57 -4.63
C VAL A 59 5.61 17.61 -3.78
N GLY A 60 4.43 17.22 -4.25
CA GLY A 60 3.55 16.28 -3.56
C GLY A 60 2.22 16.88 -3.17
N ILE A 61 1.49 16.16 -2.33
CA ILE A 61 0.23 16.60 -1.74
C ILE A 61 0.53 17.15 -0.35
N LYS A 62 0.07 18.36 -0.05
CA LYS A 62 0.10 18.92 1.29
C LYS A 62 -1.30 19.30 1.73
N SER A 63 -1.60 19.06 3.00
CA SER A 63 -2.83 19.53 3.62
C SER A 63 -2.67 20.97 4.09
N ASP A 64 -3.78 21.71 4.12
CA ASP A 64 -3.85 23.07 4.65
C ASP A 64 -3.72 23.14 6.19
N GLY A 65 -3.74 21.98 6.87
CA GLY A 65 -3.59 21.89 8.33
C GLY A 65 -4.84 22.34 9.11
N THR A 66 -5.98 22.49 8.45
CA THR A 66 -7.24 22.89 9.09
C THR A 66 -7.98 21.72 9.78
N GLY A 67 -7.39 20.53 9.74
CA GLY A 67 -7.96 19.32 10.33
C GLY A 67 -7.80 19.24 11.85
N ALA A 68 -8.43 18.22 12.42
CA ALA A 68 -8.39 17.96 13.86
C ALA A 68 -7.03 17.43 14.37
N MET A 69 -6.17 16.95 13.49
CA MET A 69 -4.87 16.34 13.81
C MET A 69 -3.73 17.12 13.17
N SER A 70 -2.59 17.17 13.86
CA SER A 70 -1.32 17.57 13.24
C SER A 70 -0.89 16.56 12.16
N PRO A 71 0.02 16.93 11.24
CA PRO A 71 0.51 16.01 10.22
C PRO A 71 1.08 14.70 10.78
N ASP A 72 1.85 14.77 11.87
CA ASP A 72 2.46 13.59 12.49
C ASP A 72 1.41 12.68 13.14
N GLU A 73 0.43 13.27 13.83
CA GLU A 73 -0.69 12.51 14.42
C GLU A 73 -1.55 11.85 13.34
N TYR A 74 -1.79 12.56 12.23
CA TYR A 74 -2.50 12.01 11.10
C TYR A 74 -1.75 10.82 10.49
N ASP A 75 -0.45 10.95 10.25
CA ASP A 75 0.38 9.86 9.71
C ASP A 75 0.35 8.62 10.61
N GLN A 76 0.40 8.81 11.93
CA GLN A 76 0.25 7.72 12.90
C GLN A 76 -1.15 7.11 12.85
N ALA A 77 -2.21 7.93 12.81
CA ALA A 77 -3.59 7.45 12.74
C ALA A 77 -3.85 6.62 11.48
N VAL A 78 -3.34 7.06 10.31
CA VAL A 78 -3.46 6.29 9.07
C VAL A 78 -2.68 4.98 9.17
N ALA A 79 -1.47 4.99 9.74
CA ALA A 79 -0.69 3.77 9.96
C ALA A 79 -1.44 2.78 10.85
N ASP A 80 -2.04 3.24 11.95
CA ASP A 80 -2.80 2.40 12.87
C ASP A 80 -4.06 1.81 12.21
N ILE A 81 -4.77 2.60 11.40
CA ILE A 81 -5.92 2.11 10.61
C ILE A 81 -5.47 1.01 9.63
N VAL A 82 -4.36 1.22 8.92
CA VAL A 82 -3.85 0.25 7.95
C VAL A 82 -3.40 -1.03 8.65
N ASN A 83 -2.71 -0.92 9.76
CA ASN A 83 -2.30 -2.06 10.58
C ASN A 83 -3.51 -2.84 11.10
N PHE A 84 -4.55 -2.13 11.56
CA PHE A 84 -5.81 -2.75 11.96
C PHE A 84 -6.47 -3.49 10.79
N LEU A 85 -6.60 -2.86 9.62
CA LEU A 85 -7.19 -3.47 8.44
C LEU A 85 -6.39 -4.70 7.98
N GLU A 86 -5.06 -4.64 7.99
CA GLU A 86 -4.20 -5.78 7.66
C GLU A 86 -4.43 -6.95 8.63
N TYR A 87 -4.45 -6.68 9.93
CA TYR A 87 -4.71 -7.71 10.93
C TYR A 87 -6.11 -8.33 10.79
N THR A 88 -7.14 -7.50 10.56
CA THR A 88 -8.51 -8.01 10.38
C THR A 88 -8.70 -8.80 9.08
N GLY A 89 -7.97 -8.45 8.02
CA GLY A 89 -7.98 -9.18 6.75
C GLY A 89 -7.26 -10.53 6.82
N GLU A 90 -6.20 -10.63 7.64
CA GLU A 90 -5.39 -11.84 7.78
C GLU A 90 -5.06 -12.16 9.26
N PRO A 91 -6.06 -12.49 10.12
CA PRO A 91 -5.82 -12.68 11.55
C PRO A 91 -4.90 -13.88 11.86
N SER A 92 -4.86 -14.88 10.98
CA SER A 92 -4.05 -16.11 11.13
C SER A 92 -2.67 -16.02 10.45
N LYS A 93 -2.21 -14.84 10.05
CA LYS A 93 -0.95 -14.65 9.29
C LYS A 93 0.26 -15.28 9.98
N LEU A 94 0.43 -15.04 11.28
CA LEU A 94 1.54 -15.61 12.07
C LEU A 94 1.49 -17.15 12.14
N GLU A 95 0.31 -17.73 12.33
CA GLU A 95 0.13 -19.19 12.35
C GLU A 95 0.41 -19.80 10.97
N SER A 96 -0.07 -19.15 9.92
CA SER A 96 0.12 -19.56 8.52
C SER A 96 1.61 -19.58 8.14
N HIS A 97 2.40 -18.58 8.54
CA HIS A 97 3.84 -18.57 8.31
C HIS A 97 4.56 -19.71 9.05
N LYS A 98 4.18 -19.97 10.31
CA LYS A 98 4.76 -21.06 11.11
C LYS A 98 4.48 -22.42 10.47
N ILE A 99 3.24 -22.68 10.07
CA ILE A 99 2.85 -23.94 9.42
C ILE A 99 3.51 -24.04 8.03
N GLY A 100 3.49 -22.97 7.25
CA GLY A 100 4.07 -22.92 5.91
C GLY A 100 5.56 -23.32 5.88
N LYS A 101 6.35 -22.87 6.87
CA LYS A 101 7.76 -23.28 6.99
C LYS A 101 7.92 -24.81 7.14
N TRP A 102 7.08 -25.45 7.96
CA TRP A 102 7.11 -26.90 8.13
C TRP A 102 6.60 -27.64 6.90
N VAL A 103 5.58 -27.11 6.22
CA VAL A 103 5.07 -27.65 4.96
C VAL A 103 6.16 -27.62 3.87
N LEU A 104 6.91 -26.52 3.75
CA LEU A 104 8.02 -26.43 2.78
C LEU A 104 9.14 -27.44 3.07
N ILE A 105 9.49 -27.64 4.33
CA ILE A 105 10.48 -28.68 4.73
C ILE A 105 9.96 -30.06 4.37
N PHE A 106 8.70 -30.36 4.70
CA PHE A 106 8.07 -31.63 4.36
C PHE A 106 8.06 -31.88 2.84
N ILE A 107 7.67 -30.89 2.05
CA ILE A 107 7.67 -30.97 0.58
C ILE A 107 9.08 -31.20 0.05
N ALA A 108 10.11 -30.52 0.58
CA ALA A 108 11.49 -30.71 0.15
C ALA A 108 11.99 -32.15 0.43
N VAL A 109 11.68 -32.70 1.59
CA VAL A 109 12.02 -34.08 1.93
C VAL A 109 11.25 -35.07 1.05
N LEU A 110 9.95 -34.88 0.89
CA LEU A 110 9.12 -35.70 0.02
C LEU A 110 9.61 -35.66 -1.43
N PHE A 111 10.04 -34.49 -1.91
CA PHE A 111 10.59 -34.31 -3.25
C PHE A 111 11.83 -35.19 -3.48
N VAL A 112 12.72 -35.31 -2.49
CA VAL A 112 13.88 -36.22 -2.58
C VAL A 112 13.41 -37.66 -2.76
N PHE A 113 12.45 -38.13 -1.96
CA PHE A 113 11.92 -39.50 -2.07
C PHE A 113 11.22 -39.74 -3.41
N VAL A 114 10.40 -38.80 -3.87
CA VAL A 114 9.71 -38.88 -5.17
C VAL A 114 10.73 -38.85 -6.32
N TYR A 115 11.78 -38.06 -6.22
CA TYR A 115 12.85 -38.04 -7.21
C TYR A 115 13.61 -39.37 -7.29
N LEU A 116 13.95 -39.96 -6.14
CA LEU A 116 14.57 -41.29 -6.08
C LEU A 116 13.64 -42.37 -6.63
N LEU A 117 12.35 -42.33 -6.28
CA LEU A 117 11.33 -43.23 -6.79
C LEU A 117 11.19 -43.11 -8.31
N LYS A 118 11.13 -41.88 -8.85
CA LYS A 118 11.11 -41.63 -10.29
C LYS A 118 12.35 -42.23 -10.96
N LYS A 119 13.54 -42.02 -10.40
CA LYS A 119 14.80 -42.55 -10.93
C LYS A 119 14.77 -44.07 -11.03
N GLU A 120 14.22 -44.75 -10.03
CA GLU A 120 14.10 -46.21 -10.01
C GLU A 120 13.09 -46.72 -11.04
N TYR A 121 11.88 -46.14 -11.09
CA TYR A 121 10.86 -46.53 -12.08
C TYR A 121 11.33 -46.37 -13.53
N TRP A 122 12.13 -45.34 -13.80
CA TRP A 122 12.65 -45.07 -15.15
C TRP A 122 13.89 -45.89 -15.50
N ARG A 123 14.42 -46.71 -14.58
CA ARG A 123 15.57 -47.57 -14.83
C ARG A 123 15.26 -48.69 -15.83
N GLU A 124 14.02 -49.18 -15.85
CA GLU A 124 13.60 -50.31 -16.70
C GLU A 124 12.99 -49.87 -18.05
N VAL A 125 12.84 -48.56 -18.27
CA VAL A 125 12.22 -47.99 -19.49
C VAL A 125 13.30 -47.46 -20.46
N HIS A 126 14.59 -47.77 -20.22
CA HIS A 126 15.69 -47.56 -21.17
C HIS A 126 16.13 -48.87 -21.80
#